data_AF-A0A4Y2AT53-F1
#
_entry.id   AF-A0A4Y2AT53-F1
#
_cell.length_a   1.000
_cell.length_b   1.000
_cell.length_c   1.000
_cell.angle_alpha   90.00
_cell.angle_beta   90.00
_cell.angle_gamma   90.00
#
_symmetry.space_group_name_H-M   'P 1'
#
loop_
_entity.id
_entity.type
_entity.pdbx_description
1 polymer ?
#
loop_
_entity_poly.entity_id
_entity_poly.type
_entity_poly.pdbx_seq_one_letter_code
_entity_poly.pdbx_strand_id
1 'polypeptide(L)'
;MPTVIATEVAKEDISLGLVKDKFTKLENLYMELKVLNNKILDLSIGNELRKKGVSNKIEQHEIYSDEFITLTHLLNEKLEILNEVNAEKRSRDSCTASYIKNKSYLLPKIEHKKFDCELLNWLPFWSQSERIHNDPNLYDSDKFSYLVHGMNPGSRAKEVIESYPMTSKYYDIAVIALKKLDLGKLCFCSGIN
;
A
#
# COMPACT_ATOMS: atom_id res chain seq x y z
N MET A 1 -24.09 -23.96 -49.37
CA MET A 1 -25.33 -23.53 -48.69
C MET A 1 -26.43 -22.97 -49.62
N PRO A 2 -26.17 -22.41 -50.82
CA PRO A 2 -27.26 -22.02 -51.74
C PRO A 2 -27.91 -23.22 -52.47
N THR A 3 -27.13 -24.27 -52.71
CA THR A 3 -27.51 -25.35 -53.65
C THR A 3 -28.55 -26.32 -53.10
N VAL A 4 -28.59 -26.52 -51.78
CA VAL A 4 -29.50 -27.49 -51.13
C VAL A 4 -30.93 -26.96 -51.05
N ILE A 5 -31.11 -25.64 -50.93
CA ILE A 5 -32.43 -25.00 -50.87
C ILE A 5 -33.09 -25.02 -52.24
N ALA A 6 -32.31 -24.76 -53.30
CA ALA A 6 -32.80 -24.79 -54.67
C ALA A 6 -33.26 -26.20 -55.11
N THR A 7 -32.56 -27.25 -54.69
CA THR A 7 -32.93 -28.63 -55.04
C THR A 7 -34.14 -29.15 -54.26
N GLU A 8 -34.42 -28.61 -53.08
CA GLU A 8 -35.56 -29.05 -52.27
C GLU A 8 -36.86 -28.36 -52.67
N VAL A 9 -36.83 -27.15 -53.25
CA VAL A 9 -38.03 -26.42 -53.72
C VAL A 9 -38.61 -27.01 -55.02
N ALA A 10 -37.84 -27.78 -55.77
CA ALA A 10 -38.23 -28.32 -57.08
C ALA A 10 -38.99 -29.67 -57.05
N LYS A 11 -39.29 -30.24 -55.87
CA LYS A 11 -40.02 -31.52 -55.77
C LYS A 11 -41.55 -31.25 -55.75
N GLU A 12 -42.28 -31.95 -56.61
CA GLU A 12 -43.66 -31.62 -57.05
C GLU A 12 -44.81 -31.85 -56.05
N ASP A 13 -44.56 -32.12 -54.77
CA ASP A 13 -45.67 -32.25 -53.79
C ASP A 13 -45.29 -31.81 -52.37
N ILE A 14 -44.67 -30.64 -52.27
CA ILE A 14 -44.32 -30.07 -50.97
C ILE A 14 -45.45 -29.16 -50.54
N SER A 15 -46.29 -29.65 -49.64
CA SER A 15 -47.29 -28.84 -48.93
C SER A 15 -46.66 -27.51 -48.52
N LEU A 16 -47.20 -26.41 -49.03
CA LEU A 16 -46.74 -25.05 -48.75
C LEU A 16 -46.60 -24.77 -47.25
N GLY A 17 -47.44 -25.42 -46.43
CA GLY A 17 -47.34 -25.40 -44.97
C GLY A 17 -46.02 -25.99 -44.46
N LEU A 18 -45.60 -27.14 -44.99
CA LEU A 18 -44.33 -27.79 -44.64
C LEU A 18 -43.11 -26.94 -45.01
N VAL A 19 -43.17 -26.21 -46.14
CA VAL A 19 -42.10 -25.27 -46.53
C VAL A 19 -42.01 -24.11 -45.55
N LYS A 20 -43.16 -23.52 -45.19
CA LYS A 20 -43.23 -22.44 -44.21
C LYS A 20 -42.69 -22.88 -42.86
N ASP A 21 -43.12 -24.04 -42.37
CA ASP A 21 -42.67 -24.58 -41.08
C ASP A 21 -41.16 -24.82 -41.04
N LYS A 22 -40.59 -25.37 -42.12
CA LYS A 22 -39.13 -25.54 -42.27
C LYS A 22 -38.40 -24.21 -42.30
N PHE A 23 -38.96 -23.20 -42.97
CA PHE A 23 -38.40 -21.87 -43.04
C PHE A 23 -38.41 -21.19 -41.66
N THR A 24 -39.52 -21.22 -40.93
CA THR A 24 -39.61 -20.67 -39.57
C THR A 24 -38.65 -21.37 -38.61
N LYS A 25 -38.49 -22.69 -38.73
CA LYS A 25 -37.50 -23.45 -37.95
C LYS A 25 -36.07 -23.01 -38.27
N LEU A 26 -35.77 -22.75 -39.54
CA LEU A 26 -34.46 -22.28 -39.98
C LEU A 26 -34.18 -20.86 -39.46
N GLU A 27 -35.16 -19.96 -39.50
CA GLU A 27 -35.05 -18.61 -38.93
C GLU A 27 -34.76 -18.66 -37.43
N ASN A 28 -35.50 -19.50 -36.68
CA ASN A 28 -35.27 -19.68 -35.24
C ASN A 28 -33.86 -20.20 -34.96
N LEU A 29 -33.41 -21.23 -35.68
CA LEU A 29 -32.05 -21.78 -35.54
C LEU A 29 -30.97 -20.75 -35.90
N TYR A 30 -31.20 -19.93 -36.93
CA TYR A 30 -30.28 -18.86 -37.30
C TYR A 30 -30.18 -17.81 -36.20
N MET A 31 -31.30 -17.43 -35.60
CA MET A 31 -31.34 -16.48 -34.49
C MET A 31 -30.65 -17.04 -33.25
N GLU A 32 -30.88 -18.31 -32.90
CA GLU A 32 -30.18 -19.00 -31.81
C GLU A 32 -28.66 -19.05 -32.04
N LEU A 33 -28.23 -19.41 -33.26
CA LEU A 33 -26.82 -19.43 -33.63
C LEU A 33 -26.18 -18.05 -33.49
N LYS A 34 -26.88 -16.99 -33.94
CA LYS A 34 -26.42 -15.61 -33.82
C LYS A 34 -26.25 -15.18 -32.36
N VAL A 35 -27.21 -15.52 -31.51
CA VAL A 35 -27.13 -15.26 -30.06
C VAL A 35 -25.96 -16.01 -29.43
N LEU A 36 -25.79 -17.29 -29.78
CA LEU A 36 -24.69 -18.10 -29.26
C LEU A 36 -23.32 -17.56 -29.70
N ASN A 37 -23.20 -17.15 -30.96
CA ASN A 37 -21.97 -16.57 -31.50
C ASN A 37 -21.58 -15.27 -30.78
N ASN A 38 -22.54 -14.39 -30.53
CA ASN A 38 -22.30 -13.16 -29.75
C ASN A 38 -21.87 -13.50 -28.32
N LYS A 39 -22.52 -14.47 -27.67
CA LYS A 39 -22.14 -14.93 -26.34
C LYS A 39 -20.71 -15.50 -26.29
N ILE A 40 -20.29 -16.21 -27.34
CA ILE A 40 -18.91 -16.72 -27.46
C ILE A 40 -17.92 -15.56 -27.60
N LEU A 41 -18.24 -14.54 -28.41
CA LEU A 41 -17.40 -13.35 -28.56
C LEU A 41 -17.24 -12.60 -27.23
N ASP A 42 -18.32 -12.37 -26.50
CA ASP A 42 -18.30 -11.70 -25.19
C ASP A 42 -17.46 -12.47 -24.16
N LEU A 43 -17.62 -13.80 -24.10
CA LEU A 43 -16.83 -14.66 -23.22
C LEU A 43 -15.34 -14.66 -23.61
N SER A 44 -15.03 -14.63 -24.90
CA SER A 44 -13.65 -14.59 -25.41
C SER A 44 -12.96 -13.27 -25.02
N ILE A 45 -13.63 -12.14 -25.24
CA ILE A 45 -13.12 -10.81 -24.87
C ILE A 45 -12.94 -10.71 -23.34
N GLY A 46 -13.92 -11.17 -22.56
CA GLY A 46 -13.83 -11.18 -21.10
C GLY A 46 -12.67 -12.02 -20.56
N ASN A 47 -12.38 -13.16 -21.20
CA ASN A 47 -11.25 -14.01 -20.84
C ASN A 47 -9.89 -13.39 -21.21
N GLU A 48 -9.76 -12.79 -22.39
CA GLU A 48 -8.51 -12.13 -22.79
C GLU A 48 -8.20 -10.90 -21.92
N LEU A 49 -9.21 -10.07 -21.60
CA LEU A 49 -9.05 -8.96 -20.66
C LEU A 49 -8.66 -9.44 -19.26
N ARG A 50 -9.26 -10.53 -18.79
CA ARG A 50 -8.91 -11.15 -17.50
C ARG A 50 -7.49 -11.70 -17.50
N LYS A 51 -7.08 -12.44 -18.54
CA LYS A 51 -5.71 -12.96 -18.68
C LYS A 51 -4.68 -11.84 -18.71
N LYS A 52 -4.92 -10.79 -19.49
CA LYS A 52 -4.03 -9.61 -19.55
C LYS A 52 -3.94 -8.90 -18.20
N GLY A 53 -5.06 -8.78 -17.49
CA GLY A 53 -5.07 -8.25 -16.12
C GLY A 53 -4.28 -9.09 -15.12
N VAL A 54 -4.25 -10.42 -15.30
CA VAL A 54 -3.40 -11.33 -14.49
C VAL A 54 -1.92 -11.19 -14.88
N SER A 55 -1.60 -11.15 -16.18
CA SER A 55 -0.23 -10.96 -16.68
C SER A 55 0.39 -9.66 -16.15
N ASN A 56 -0.32 -8.53 -16.29
CA ASN A 56 0.17 -7.24 -15.79
C ASN A 56 0.43 -7.24 -14.28
N LYS A 57 -0.38 -7.96 -13.49
CA LYS A 57 -0.18 -8.06 -12.03
C LYS A 57 1.04 -8.90 -11.67
N ILE A 58 1.31 -9.96 -12.45
CA ILE A 58 2.51 -10.80 -12.28
C ILE A 58 3.75 -9.98 -12.62
N GLU A 59 3.76 -9.29 -13.77
CA GLU A 59 4.88 -8.43 -14.18
C GLU A 59 5.17 -7.33 -13.14
N GLN A 60 4.14 -6.66 -12.61
CA GLN A 60 4.33 -5.68 -11.55
C GLN A 60 4.91 -6.31 -10.27
N HIS A 61 4.42 -7.48 -9.88
CA HIS A 61 4.94 -8.17 -8.70
C HIS A 61 6.43 -8.57 -8.86
N GLU A 62 6.83 -9.00 -10.05
CA GLU A 62 8.24 -9.32 -10.36
C GLU A 62 9.13 -8.08 -10.23
N ILE A 63 8.71 -6.94 -10.78
CA ILE A 63 9.44 -5.67 -10.65
C ILE A 63 9.62 -5.29 -9.17
N TYR A 64 8.54 -5.36 -8.37
CA TYR A 64 8.62 -5.05 -6.94
C TYR A 64 9.53 -6.02 -6.17
N SER A 65 9.51 -7.30 -6.54
CA SER A 65 10.37 -8.32 -5.92
C SER A 65 11.85 -8.04 -6.20
N ASP A 66 12.21 -7.71 -7.44
CA ASP A 66 13.59 -7.42 -7.81
C ASP A 66 14.13 -6.16 -7.12
N GLU A 67 13.29 -5.12 -7.01
CA GLU A 67 13.64 -3.91 -6.27
C GLU A 67 13.87 -4.20 -4.78
N PHE A 68 12.99 -5.02 -4.17
CA PHE A 68 13.14 -5.44 -2.79
C PHE A 68 14.43 -6.24 -2.54
N ILE A 69 14.77 -7.18 -3.44
CA ILE A 69 16.02 -7.95 -3.35
C ILE A 69 17.23 -7.02 -3.46
N THR A 70 17.19 -6.08 -4.39
CA THR A 70 18.27 -5.09 -4.61
C THR A 70 18.48 -4.22 -3.37
N LEU A 71 17.41 -3.68 -2.79
CA LEU A 71 17.47 -2.87 -1.58
C LEU A 71 17.97 -3.68 -0.37
N THR A 72 17.52 -4.92 -0.23
CA THR A 72 17.96 -5.83 0.84
C THR A 72 19.47 -6.08 0.74
N HIS A 73 19.97 -6.35 -0.47
CA HIS A 73 21.40 -6.54 -0.70
C HIS A 73 22.20 -5.26 -0.36
N LEU A 74 21.76 -4.10 -0.82
CA LEU A 74 22.41 -2.82 -0.54
C LEU A 74 22.46 -2.52 0.97
N LEU A 75 21.39 -2.84 1.69
CA LEU A 75 21.30 -2.61 3.13
C LEU A 75 22.25 -3.54 3.89
N ASN A 76 22.30 -4.82 3.49
CA ASN A 76 23.23 -5.79 4.07
C ASN A 76 24.68 -5.39 3.80
N GLU A 77 25.02 -4.98 2.58
CA GLU A 77 26.36 -4.48 2.23
C GLU A 77 26.76 -3.27 3.10
N LYS A 78 25.85 -2.31 3.27
CA LYS A 78 26.09 -1.16 4.15
C LYS A 78 26.26 -1.55 5.61
N LEU A 79 25.54 -2.57 6.08
CA LEU A 79 25.61 -3.05 7.45
C LEU A 79 26.95 -3.75 7.72
N GLU A 80 27.45 -4.55 6.78
CA GLU A 80 28.77 -5.18 6.86
C GLU A 80 29.89 -4.12 6.96
N ILE A 81 29.87 -3.10 6.08
CA ILE A 81 30.85 -2.01 6.10
C ILE A 81 30.84 -1.26 7.45
N LEU A 82 29.65 -1.00 8.02
CA LEU A 82 29.54 -0.34 9.32
C LEU A 82 30.07 -1.19 10.48
N ASN A 83 29.90 -2.51 10.40
CA ASN A 83 30.42 -3.44 11.39
C ASN A 83 31.94 -3.55 11.33
N GLU A 84 32.53 -3.57 10.14
CA GLU A 84 33.99 -3.56 9.94
C GLU A 84 34.63 -2.28 10.49
N VAL A 85 34.06 -1.09 10.17
CA VAL A 85 34.55 0.21 10.68
C VAL A 85 34.44 0.32 12.21
N ASN A 86 33.42 -0.30 12.81
CA ASN A 86 33.27 -0.34 14.27
C ASN A 86 34.22 -1.35 14.94
N ALA A 87 34.62 -2.42 14.25
CA ALA A 87 35.61 -3.38 14.75
C ALA A 87 37.02 -2.77 14.80
N GLU A 88 37.40 -1.96 13.81
CA GLU A 88 38.70 -1.28 13.78
C GLU A 88 38.84 -0.17 14.83
N LYS A 89 37.75 0.51 15.19
CA LYS A 89 37.73 1.54 16.25
C LYS A 89 37.89 0.96 17.65
N ARG A 90 37.43 -0.27 17.91
CA ARG A 90 37.54 -0.90 19.24
C ARG A 90 38.94 -1.42 19.59
N SER A 91 39.87 -1.45 18.65
CA SER A 91 41.25 -1.93 18.86
C SER A 91 42.25 -0.84 19.26
N ARG A 92 41.88 0.45 19.16
CA ARG A 92 42.82 1.58 19.35
C ARG A 92 42.77 2.29 20.70
N ASP A 93 41.77 1.98 21.54
CA ASP A 93 41.63 2.63 22.84
C ASP A 93 42.03 1.66 23.97
N SER A 94 43.35 1.49 24.14
CA SER A 94 43.92 0.87 25.33
C SER A 94 44.98 1.81 25.95
N CYS A 95 44.68 2.21 27.19
CA CYS A 95 45.55 2.84 28.20
C CYS A 95 45.89 4.33 28.07
N THR A 96 45.31 5.14 28.97
CA THR A 96 46.08 5.93 29.96
C THR A 96 45.18 6.32 31.13
N ALA A 97 45.50 5.80 32.31
CA ALA A 97 44.92 6.24 33.58
C ALA A 97 45.56 7.56 34.01
N SER A 98 44.76 8.58 34.35
CA SER A 98 44.94 9.44 35.53
C SER A 98 43.99 10.65 35.52
N TYR A 99 43.58 11.02 36.73
CA TYR A 99 42.90 12.26 37.11
C TYR A 99 41.39 12.32 36.83
N ILE A 100 40.59 11.83 37.79
CA ILE A 100 39.19 12.21 37.96
C ILE A 100 39.15 13.69 38.35
N LYS A 101 39.19 14.57 37.34
CA LYS A 101 38.60 15.90 37.41
C LYS A 101 37.17 15.73 36.94
N ASN A 102 36.21 16.05 37.81
CA ASN A 102 34.79 16.13 37.49
C ASN A 102 34.57 17.07 36.29
N LYS A 103 34.67 16.52 35.09
CA LYS A 103 34.20 17.13 33.85
C LYS A 103 32.80 16.59 33.68
N SER A 104 31.82 17.41 34.07
CA SER A 104 30.47 17.28 33.56
C SER A 104 30.57 17.40 32.04
N TYR A 105 30.65 16.27 31.34
CA TYR A 105 30.49 16.23 29.91
C TYR A 105 29.10 16.78 29.64
N LEU A 106 29.03 17.97 29.04
CA LEU A 106 27.82 18.44 28.39
C LEU A 106 27.62 17.51 27.20
N LEU A 107 26.88 16.43 27.39
CA LEU A 107 26.36 15.67 26.26
C LEU A 107 25.55 16.68 25.42
N PRO A 108 25.70 16.68 24.07
CA PRO A 108 24.73 17.37 23.22
C PRO A 108 23.34 16.97 23.70
N LYS A 109 22.51 17.94 24.08
CA LYS A 109 21.14 17.64 24.51
C LYS A 109 20.53 16.77 23.43
N ILE A 110 20.10 15.56 23.80
CA ILE A 110 19.34 14.70 22.93
C ILE A 110 18.04 15.44 22.67
N GLU A 111 17.98 16.18 21.57
CA GLU A 111 16.76 16.86 21.15
C GLU A 111 15.83 15.80 20.60
N HIS A 112 14.72 15.58 21.30
CA HIS A 112 13.65 14.76 20.78
C HIS A 112 13.20 15.39 19.46
N LYS A 113 13.23 14.63 18.36
CA LYS A 113 12.76 15.13 17.07
C LYS A 113 11.29 15.49 17.22
N LYS A 114 11.00 16.79 17.08
CA LYS A 114 9.65 17.30 17.20
C LYS A 114 8.91 17.16 15.88
N PHE A 115 7.67 16.69 15.92
CA PHE A 115 6.86 16.51 14.73
C PHE A 115 6.07 17.79 14.39
N ASP A 116 6.27 18.31 13.19
CA ASP A 116 5.64 19.52 12.62
C ASP A 116 4.51 19.23 11.62
N CYS A 117 4.09 17.97 11.47
CA CYS A 117 3.14 17.48 10.45
C CYS A 117 3.73 17.28 9.05
N GLU A 118 5.05 17.34 8.88
CA GLU A 118 5.68 17.01 7.61
C GLU A 118 5.90 15.50 7.48
N LEU A 119 5.45 14.90 6.38
CA LEU A 119 5.56 13.46 6.10
C LEU A 119 7.00 12.95 6.20
N LEU A 120 7.98 13.75 5.77
CA LEU A 120 9.40 13.40 5.86
C LEU A 120 9.89 13.29 7.32
N ASN A 121 9.27 14.04 8.23
CA ASN A 121 9.59 14.06 9.65
C ASN A 121 8.76 13.05 10.45
N TRP A 122 7.72 12.44 9.86
CA TRP A 122 6.90 11.41 10.49
C TRP A 122 7.68 10.12 10.74
N LEU A 123 8.37 9.56 9.75
CA LEU A 123 9.11 8.29 9.91
C LEU A 123 10.20 8.37 11.00
N PRO A 124 11.06 9.42 11.05
CA PRO A 124 12.02 9.59 12.14
C PRO A 124 11.39 9.81 13.52
N PHE A 125 10.18 10.38 13.57
CA PHE A 125 9.42 10.58 14.81
C PHE A 125 8.77 9.27 15.29
N TRP A 126 8.10 8.55 14.37
CA TRP A 126 7.36 7.34 14.68
C TRP A 126 8.31 6.23 15.12
N SER A 127 9.49 6.08 14.51
CA SER A 127 10.51 5.11 14.98
C SER A 127 10.93 5.30 16.44
N GLN A 128 10.93 6.54 16.95
CA GLN A 128 11.20 6.81 18.36
C GLN A 128 9.96 6.55 19.23
N SER A 129 8.79 6.97 18.75
CA SER A 129 7.51 6.80 19.45
C SER A 129 7.06 5.34 19.50
N GLU A 130 7.41 4.53 18.52
CA GLU A 130 7.10 3.10 18.43
C GLU A 130 7.80 2.31 19.53
N ARG A 131 9.05 2.68 19.85
CA ARG A 131 9.79 2.08 20.97
C ARG A 131 9.09 2.34 22.31
N ILE A 132 8.51 3.52 22.48
CA ILE A 132 7.76 3.92 23.68
C ILE A 132 6.36 3.28 23.68
N HIS A 133 5.73 3.19 22.51
CA HIS A 133 4.41 2.58 22.31
C HIS A 133 4.43 1.10 22.70
N ASN A 134 5.45 0.37 22.24
CA ASN A 134 5.61 -1.06 22.46
C ASN A 134 6.21 -1.41 23.83
N ASP A 135 6.58 -0.43 24.66
CA ASP A 135 7.10 -0.69 26.00
C ASP A 135 5.96 -1.15 26.94
N PRO A 136 6.00 -2.39 27.48
CA PRO A 136 4.98 -2.89 28.39
C PRO A 136 5.11 -2.31 29.80
N ASN A 137 6.24 -1.70 30.16
CA ASN A 137 6.48 -1.16 31.49
C ASN A 137 5.95 0.27 31.67
N LEU A 138 5.54 0.93 30.59
CA LEU A 138 5.03 2.29 30.61
C LEU A 138 3.50 2.29 30.61
N TYR A 139 2.88 3.09 31.49
CA TYR A 139 1.44 3.31 31.45
C TYR A 139 1.05 4.14 30.23
N ASP A 140 -0.11 3.87 29.63
CA ASP A 140 -0.55 4.61 28.42
C ASP A 140 -0.75 6.10 28.68
N SER A 141 -1.02 6.50 29.93
CA SER A 141 -1.07 7.91 30.33
C SER A 141 0.30 8.59 30.19
N ASP A 142 1.37 7.89 30.53
CA ASP A 142 2.74 8.39 30.37
C ASP A 142 3.12 8.37 28.89
N LYS A 143 2.77 7.31 28.15
CA LYS A 143 2.97 7.25 26.69
C LYS A 143 2.27 8.42 25.99
N PHE A 144 1.08 8.79 26.44
CA PHE A 144 0.34 9.92 25.91
C PHE A 144 1.03 11.25 26.20
N SER A 145 1.58 11.40 27.39
CA SER A 145 2.39 12.57 27.77
C SER A 145 3.63 12.69 26.88
N TYR A 146 4.33 11.58 26.62
CA TYR A 146 5.47 11.55 25.70
C TYR A 146 5.07 11.93 24.27
N LEU A 147 3.93 11.42 23.81
CA LEU A 147 3.41 11.74 22.47
C LEU A 147 3.16 13.23 22.30
N VAL A 148 2.54 13.89 23.30
CA VAL A 148 2.30 15.35 23.29
C VAL A 148 3.60 16.15 23.30
N HIS A 149 4.58 15.74 24.12
CA HIS A 149 5.89 16.40 24.20
C HIS A 149 6.73 16.23 22.92
N GLY A 150 6.47 15.16 22.16
CA GLY A 150 7.09 14.92 20.86
C GLY A 150 6.55 15.80 19.72
N MET A 151 5.53 16.61 19.97
CA MET A 151 4.94 17.50 18.95
C MET A 151 5.53 18.91 19.00
N ASN A 152 5.68 19.55 17.84
CA ASN A 152 6.04 20.96 17.79
C ASN A 152 4.90 21.84 18.33
N PRO A 153 5.20 22.86 19.17
CA PRO A 153 4.19 23.81 19.62
C PRO A 153 3.60 24.57 18.42
N GLY A 154 2.26 24.63 18.34
CA GLY A 154 1.55 25.27 17.23
C GLY A 154 1.37 24.40 15.98
N SER A 155 1.78 23.13 16.00
CA SER A 155 1.52 22.21 14.90
C SER A 155 0.09 21.65 14.94
N ARG A 156 -0.46 21.30 13.78
CA ARG A 156 -1.80 20.68 13.67
C ARG A 156 -1.86 19.32 14.38
N ALA A 157 -0.74 18.58 14.39
CA ALA A 157 -0.61 17.31 15.09
C ALA A 157 -0.77 17.50 16.61
N LYS A 158 -0.15 18.56 17.17
CA LYS A 158 -0.30 18.90 18.59
C LYS A 158 -1.74 19.24 18.95
N GLU A 159 -2.38 20.11 18.16
CA GLU A 159 -3.78 20.51 18.37
C GLU A 159 -4.73 19.31 18.38
N VAL A 160 -4.50 18.33 17.49
CA VAL A 160 -5.32 17.12 17.43
C VAL A 160 -5.09 16.22 18.63
N ILE A 161 -3.85 16.04 19.09
CA ILE A 161 -3.59 15.21 20.28
C ILE A 161 -4.13 15.89 21.54
N GLU A 162 -3.93 17.20 21.69
CA GLU A 162 -4.43 17.98 22.84
C GLU A 162 -5.96 18.06 22.90
N SER A 163 -6.66 17.79 21.79
CA SER A 163 -8.12 17.70 21.79
C SER A 163 -8.66 16.47 22.54
N TYR A 164 -7.83 15.45 22.76
CA TYR A 164 -8.20 14.26 23.51
C TYR A 164 -7.77 14.39 24.98
N PRO A 165 -8.59 13.92 25.94
CA PRO A 165 -8.18 13.89 27.33
C PRO A 165 -7.00 12.92 27.54
N MET A 166 -6.02 13.35 28.33
CA MET A 166 -4.80 12.61 28.67
C MET A 166 -5.09 11.45 29.63
N THR A 167 -5.82 10.46 29.14
CA THR A 167 -6.25 9.27 29.87
C THR A 167 -5.91 8.04 29.02
N SER A 168 -5.47 6.96 29.67
CA SER A 168 -5.03 5.72 28.99
C SER A 168 -6.02 5.21 27.94
N LYS A 169 -7.33 5.33 28.19
CA LYS A 169 -8.40 4.92 27.25
C LYS A 169 -8.39 5.63 25.88
N TYR A 170 -7.82 6.83 25.81
CA TYR A 170 -7.82 7.65 24.58
C TYR A 170 -6.46 7.66 23.87
N TYR A 171 -5.45 7.00 24.45
CA TYR A 171 -4.11 6.92 23.88
C TYR A 171 -4.13 6.30 22.48
N ASP A 172 -4.76 5.13 22.32
CA ASP A 172 -4.84 4.43 21.04
C ASP A 172 -5.62 5.24 19.99
N ILE A 173 -6.70 5.91 20.41
CA ILE A 173 -7.54 6.74 19.53
C ILE A 173 -6.71 7.91 18.98
N ALA A 174 -5.90 8.53 19.82
CA ALA A 174 -5.06 9.64 19.41
C ALA A 174 -3.89 9.19 18.52
N VAL A 175 -3.29 8.02 18.76
CA VAL A 175 -2.29 7.42 17.86
C VAL A 175 -2.89 7.15 16.49
N ILE A 176 -4.12 6.61 16.44
CA ILE A 176 -4.85 6.39 15.18
C ILE A 176 -5.13 7.72 14.47
N ALA A 177 -5.59 8.74 15.20
CA ALA A 177 -5.83 10.07 14.66
C ALA A 177 -4.54 10.69 14.08
N LEU A 178 -3.41 10.48 14.74
CA LEU A 178 -2.09 10.94 14.30
C LEU A 178 -1.62 10.25 13.01
N LYS A 179 -1.75 8.91 12.94
CA LYS A 179 -1.46 8.14 11.71
C LYS A 179 -2.38 8.54 10.55
N LYS A 180 -3.64 8.87 10.84
CA LYS A 180 -4.61 9.31 9.84
C LYS A 180 -4.32 10.72 9.30
N LEU A 181 -3.75 11.61 10.13
CA LEU A 181 -3.27 12.92 9.68
C LEU A 181 -2.16 12.79 8.63
N ASP A 182 -1.28 11.81 8.82
CA ASP A 182 -0.15 11.54 7.92
C ASP A 182 -0.61 10.87 6.60
N LEU A 183 -1.50 9.86 6.69
CA LEU A 183 -1.95 9.09 5.54
C LEU A 183 -3.12 9.72 4.75
N GLY A 184 -3.70 10.83 5.23
CA GLY A 184 -5.00 11.33 4.79
C GLY A 184 -5.03 12.73 4.17
N LYS A 185 -3.91 13.45 4.05
CA LYS A 185 -3.91 14.81 3.48
C LYS A 185 -2.77 15.03 2.49
N LEU A 186 -3.03 14.65 1.24
CA LEU A 186 -2.69 15.53 0.12
C LEU A 186 -3.20 16.94 0.45
N CYS A 187 -2.27 17.87 0.60
CA CYS A 187 -2.42 19.31 0.43
C CYS A 187 -3.87 19.84 0.41
N PHE A 188 -4.42 20.17 1.58
CA PHE A 188 -5.35 21.30 1.69
C PHE A 188 -4.62 22.47 2.33
N CYS A 189 -3.58 22.93 1.64
CA CYS A 189 -3.17 24.32 1.69
C CYS A 189 -3.53 24.92 0.33
N SER A 190 -4.70 25.54 0.24
CA SER A 190 -4.97 26.59 -0.74
C SER A 190 -6.00 27.55 -0.16
N GLY A 191 -5.49 28.68 0.31
CA GLY A 191 -6.17 29.97 0.30
C GLY A 191 -7.32 30.14 1.28
N ILE A 192 -7.05 30.78 2.41
CA ILE A 192 -8.01 31.72 3.00
C ILE A 192 -7.24 33.03 3.23
N ASN A 193 -7.59 34.04 2.43
CA ASN A 193 -7.31 35.45 2.66
C ASN A 193 -7.93 35.92 3.98
#